data_AF-K5ZHV8-F1
#
_entry.id   AF-K5ZHV8-F1
#
_cell.length_a   1.000
_cell.length_b   1.000
_cell.length_c   1.000
_cell.angle_alpha   90.00
_cell.angle_beta   90.00
_cell.angle_gamma   90.00
#
_symmetry.space_group_name_H-M   'P 1'
#
loop_
_entity.id
_entity.type
_entity.pdbx_description
1 polymer ?
#
loop_
_entity_poly.entity_id
_entity_poly.type
_entity_poly.pdbx_seq_one_letter_code
_entity_poly.pdbx_strand_id
1 'polypeptide(L)'
;MIRKTEYQLEIILKIKELREANNVSQKELSNLLEVAPGLIGSIESPKFPHKYTLSQIYKICHYFNITIEQLFISEEDFSKDRDIIDLLIFNIIRYGE
;
A
#
# COMPACT_ATOMS: atom_id res chain seq x y z
N MET A 1 -2.53 16.65 -15.08
CA MET A 1 -2.31 15.22 -14.75
C MET A 1 -2.70 15.01 -13.30
N ILE A 2 -3.58 14.05 -13.02
CA ILE A 2 -3.88 13.66 -11.64
C ILE A 2 -2.60 13.07 -11.06
N ARG A 3 -2.13 13.64 -9.95
CA ARG A 3 -0.95 13.15 -9.21
C ARG A 3 -1.44 12.45 -7.96
N LYS A 4 -0.66 11.47 -7.50
CA LYS A 4 -0.90 10.82 -6.22
C LYS A 4 -0.78 11.84 -5.08
N THR A 5 -1.62 11.71 -4.07
CA THR A 5 -1.46 12.48 -2.83
C THR A 5 -0.23 11.99 -2.06
N GLU A 6 0.27 12.80 -1.13
CA GLU A 6 1.40 12.42 -0.28
C GLU A 6 1.10 11.13 0.50
N TYR A 7 -0.14 11.00 0.99
CA TYR A 7 -0.56 9.81 1.72
C TYR A 7 -0.62 8.56 0.85
N GLN A 8 -1.12 8.67 -0.39
CA GLN A 8 -1.09 7.56 -1.33
C GLN A 8 0.34 7.12 -1.65
N LEU A 9 1.26 8.08 -1.79
CA LEU A 9 2.67 7.79 -2.01
C LEU A 9 3.31 7.12 -0.79
N GLU A 10 2.99 7.57 0.42
CA GLU A 10 3.45 6.95 1.66
C GLU A 10 3.10 5.46 1.70
N ILE A 11 1.82 5.10 1.48
CA ILE A 11 1.37 3.70 1.48
C ILE A 11 2.04 2.89 0.36
N ILE A 12 2.17 3.47 -0.83
CA ILE A 12 2.85 2.82 -1.97
C ILE A 12 4.33 2.58 -1.67
N LEU A 13 5.01 3.53 -1.02
CA LEU A 13 6.41 3.40 -0.62
C LEU A 13 6.58 2.33 0.45
N LYS A 14 5.71 2.27 1.47
CA LYS A 14 5.72 1.17 2.46
C LYS A 14 5.62 -0.21 1.80
N ILE A 15 4.72 -0.37 0.83
CA ILE A 15 4.57 -1.62 0.07
C ILE A 15 5.83 -1.92 -0.76
N LYS A 16 6.42 -0.89 -1.39
CA LYS A 16 7.65 -1.02 -2.16
C LYS A 16 8.82 -1.47 -1.26
N GLU A 17 8.99 -0.84 -0.11
CA GLU A 17 10.02 -1.18 0.87
C GLU A 17 9.84 -2.61 1.39
N LEU A 18 8.61 -3.01 1.69
CA LEU A 18 8.27 -4.39 2.06
C LEU A 18 8.65 -5.38 0.95
N ARG A 19 8.32 -5.05 -0.31
CA ARG A 19 8.68 -5.87 -1.48
C ARG A 19 10.20 -6.03 -1.60
N GLU A 20 10.93 -4.92 -1.49
CA GLU A 20 12.40 -4.90 -1.64
C GLU A 20 13.11 -5.60 -0.48
N ALA A 21 12.63 -5.43 0.75
CA ALA A 21 13.14 -6.12 1.94
C ALA A 21 12.98 -7.65 1.84
N ASN A 22 11.96 -8.12 1.12
CA ASN A 22 11.72 -9.55 0.87
C ASN A 22 12.34 -10.06 -0.44
N ASN A 23 13.17 -9.26 -1.12
CA ASN A 23 13.81 -9.60 -2.40
C ASN A 23 12.82 -9.95 -3.53
N VAL A 24 11.61 -9.41 -3.49
CA VAL A 24 10.59 -9.64 -4.51
C VAL A 24 10.75 -8.60 -5.62
N SER A 25 10.86 -9.03 -6.87
CA SER A 25 10.90 -8.13 -8.02
C SER A 25 9.50 -7.56 -8.34
N GLN A 26 9.45 -6.44 -9.07
CA GLN A 26 8.18 -5.91 -9.58
C GLN A 26 7.44 -6.93 -10.47
N LYS A 27 8.18 -7.77 -11.20
CA LYS A 27 7.61 -8.83 -12.03
C LYS A 27 6.97 -9.93 -11.17
N GLU A 28 7.63 -10.38 -10.11
CA GLU A 28 7.06 -11.35 -9.18
C GLU A 28 5.82 -10.81 -8.49
N LEU A 29 5.85 -9.55 -8.05
CA LEU A 29 4.66 -8.91 -7.48
C LEU A 29 3.52 -8.80 -8.52
N SER A 30 3.83 -8.48 -9.77
CA SER A 30 2.80 -8.45 -10.83
C SER A 30 2.16 -9.81 -11.07
N ASN A 31 2.94 -10.89 -11.00
CA ASN A 31 2.44 -12.25 -11.14
C ASN A 31 1.55 -12.63 -9.96
N LEU A 32 1.98 -12.31 -8.73
CA LEU A 32 1.20 -12.53 -7.51
C LEU A 32 -0.17 -11.82 -7.55
N LEU A 33 -0.19 -10.61 -8.11
CA LEU A 33 -1.39 -9.78 -8.19
C LEU A 33 -2.23 -10.03 -9.45
N GLU A 34 -1.76 -10.90 -10.35
CA GLU A 34 -2.41 -11.21 -11.64
C GLU A 34 -2.64 -9.95 -12.49
N VAL A 35 -1.63 -9.07 -12.54
CA VAL A 35 -1.68 -7.81 -13.29
C VAL A 35 -0.61 -7.73 -14.36
N ALA A 36 -0.76 -6.76 -15.27
CA ALA A 36 0.24 -6.50 -16.30
C ALA A 36 1.63 -6.20 -15.68
N PRO A 37 2.74 -6.73 -16.23
CA PRO A 37 4.08 -6.56 -15.66
C PRO A 37 4.52 -5.10 -15.45
N GLY A 38 4.08 -4.18 -16.32
CA GLY A 38 4.40 -2.76 -16.21
C GLY A 38 3.60 -2.00 -15.14
N LEU A 39 2.50 -2.57 -14.63
CA LEU A 39 1.60 -1.87 -13.71
C LEU A 39 2.28 -1.55 -12.38
N ILE A 40 3.07 -2.48 -11.85
CA ILE A 40 3.78 -2.27 -10.58
C ILE A 40 4.75 -1.10 -10.68
N GLY A 41 5.51 -0.99 -11.77
CA GLY A 41 6.39 0.16 -12.02
C GLY A 41 5.62 1.48 -12.14
N SER A 42 4.42 1.47 -12.74
CA SER A 42 3.55 2.64 -12.77
C SER A 42 2.96 2.99 -11.40
N ILE A 43 2.63 2.01 -10.57
CA ILE A 43 2.14 2.23 -9.21
C ILE A 43 3.25 2.81 -8.33
N GLU A 44 4.44 2.23 -8.35
CA GLU A 44 5.58 2.67 -7.53
C GLU A 44 6.18 4.00 -7.99
N SER A 45 5.88 4.45 -9.20
CA SER A 45 6.36 5.73 -9.73
C SER A 45 5.40 6.88 -9.40
N PRO A 46 5.89 8.01 -8.88
CA PRO A 46 5.05 9.20 -8.63
C PRO A 46 4.57 9.87 -9.92
N LYS A 47 5.13 9.49 -11.08
CA LYS A 47 4.80 10.07 -12.39
C LYS A 47 3.44 9.61 -12.94
N PHE A 48 2.92 8.49 -12.46
CA PHE A 48 1.67 7.92 -12.94
C PHE A 48 0.60 7.92 -11.83
N PRO A 49 -0.69 7.98 -12.19
CA PRO A 49 -1.79 8.04 -11.22
C PRO A 49 -2.18 6.67 -10.64
N HIS A 50 -1.68 5.55 -11.19
CA HIS A 50 -2.10 4.21 -10.80
C HIS A 50 -1.78 3.91 -9.33
N LYS A 51 -2.74 3.29 -8.62
CA LYS A 51 -2.61 2.88 -7.21
C LYS A 51 -2.88 1.39 -7.08
N TYR A 52 -2.48 0.79 -5.95
CA TYR A 52 -3.00 -0.51 -5.58
C TYR A 52 -4.48 -0.39 -5.24
N THR A 53 -5.28 -1.35 -5.66
CA THR A 53 -6.65 -1.49 -5.13
C THR A 53 -6.61 -2.10 -3.73
N LEU A 54 -7.67 -1.93 -2.95
CA LEU A 54 -7.75 -2.55 -1.62
C LEU A 54 -7.63 -4.09 -1.69
N SER A 55 -8.17 -4.71 -2.74
CA SER A 55 -8.00 -6.16 -2.98
C SER A 55 -6.54 -6.55 -3.22
N GLN A 56 -5.78 -5.74 -3.98
CA GLN A 56 -4.35 -5.97 -4.17
C GLN A 56 -3.58 -5.78 -2.87
N ILE A 57 -3.90 -4.74 -2.09
CA ILE A 57 -3.29 -4.51 -0.77
C ILE A 57 -3.56 -5.70 0.15
N TYR A 58 -4.79 -6.23 0.18
CA TYR A 58 -5.13 -7.42 0.94
C TYR A 58 -4.29 -8.65 0.53
N LYS A 59 -4.12 -8.90 -0.78
CA LYS A 59 -3.25 -9.97 -1.30
C LYS A 59 -1.79 -9.77 -0.87
N ILE A 60 -1.28 -8.54 -0.92
CA ILE A 60 0.08 -8.16 -0.49
C ILE A 60 0.26 -8.45 1.00
N CYS A 61 -0.66 -7.98 1.85
CA CYS A 61 -0.63 -8.23 3.29
C CYS A 61 -0.54 -9.72 3.59
N HIS A 62 -1.40 -10.53 2.95
CA HIS A 62 -1.42 -11.97 3.15
C HIS A 62 -0.11 -12.63 2.70
N TYR A 63 0.42 -12.24 1.54
CA TYR A 63 1.66 -12.80 1.00
C TYR A 63 2.88 -12.52 1.89
N PHE A 64 3.00 -11.29 2.42
CA PHE A 64 4.10 -10.90 3.29
C PHE A 64 3.85 -11.17 4.78
N ASN A 65 2.71 -11.79 5.12
CA ASN A 65 2.30 -12.07 6.49
C ASN A 65 2.32 -10.82 7.41
N ILE A 66 1.79 -9.70 6.90
CA ILE A 66 1.59 -8.47 7.66
C ILE A 66 0.10 -8.15 7.75
N THR A 67 -0.30 -7.36 8.74
CA THR A 67 -1.68 -6.90 8.88
C THR A 67 -1.91 -5.60 8.10
N ILE A 68 -3.17 -5.26 7.84
CA ILE A 68 -3.51 -4.01 7.14
C ILE A 68 -3.21 -2.78 8.00
N GLU A 69 -3.34 -2.92 9.32
CA GLU A 69 -3.00 -1.90 10.31
C GLU A 69 -1.53 -1.51 10.19
N GLN A 70 -0.62 -2.47 10.00
CA GLN A 70 0.81 -2.18 9.83
C GLN A 70 1.10 -1.31 8.59
N LEU A 71 0.23 -1.28 7.59
CA LEU A 71 0.35 -0.38 6.44
C LEU A 71 -0.23 1.01 6.73
N PHE A 72 -1.44 1.04 7.29
CA PHE A 72 -2.27 2.26 7.38
C PHE A 72 -2.16 3.01 8.71
N ILE A 73 -1.65 2.38 9.77
CA ILE A 73 -1.53 2.93 11.12
C ILE A 73 -0.06 3.04 11.48
N SER A 74 0.34 4.16 12.10
CA SER A 74 1.71 4.34 12.61
C SER A 74 1.85 3.78 14.03
N GLU A 75 3.07 3.45 14.47
CA GLU A 75 3.32 3.01 15.85
C GLU A 75 2.87 4.05 16.89
N GLU A 76 2.98 5.34 16.56
CA GLU A 76 2.54 6.47 17.38
C GLU A 76 1.02 6.56 17.53
N ASP A 77 0.25 5.89 16.68
CA ASP A 77 -1.20 5.86 16.76
C ASP A 77 -1.69 4.88 17.82
N PHE A 78 -0.97 3.78 18.03
CA PHE A 78 -1.28 2.77 19.06
C PHE A 78 -1.08 3.28 20.49
N SER A 79 -0.26 4.33 20.67
CA SER A 79 0.03 4.88 21.99
C SER A 79 -0.99 5.92 22.48
N LYS A 80 -2.06 6.17 21.72
CA LYS A 80 -3.10 7.15 22.07
C LYS A 80 -4.42 6.42 22.33
N ASP A 81 -5.21 6.90 23.30
CA ASP A 81 -6.61 6.47 23.55
C ASP A 81 -7.53 6.87 22.38
N ARG A 82 -7.23 6.36 21.19
CA ARG A 82 -7.98 6.60 19.95
C ARG A 82 -8.66 5.31 19.54
N ASP A 83 -9.85 5.45 18.96
CA ASP A 83 -10.51 4.34 18.28
C ASP A 83 -9.69 3.96 17.04
N ILE A 84 -8.94 2.87 17.15
CA ILE A 84 -8.03 2.39 16.11
C ILE A 84 -8.80 1.92 14.88
N ILE A 85 -10.02 1.39 15.04
CA ILE A 85 -10.85 0.91 13.93
C ILE A 85 -11.33 2.09 13.10
N ASP A 86 -11.85 3.13 13.77
CA ASP A 86 -12.27 4.36 13.08
C ASP A 86 -11.09 5.04 12.37
N LEU A 87 -9.92 5.10 13.01
CA LEU A 87 -8.71 5.64 12.40
C LEU A 87 -8.27 4.82 11.17
N LEU A 88 -8.32 3.49 11.25
CA LEU A 88 -7.99 2.61 10.14
C LEU A 88 -8.92 2.83 8.96
N ILE A 89 -10.24 2.89 9.21
CA ILE A 89 -11.24 3.13 8.17
C ILE A 89 -11.01 4.50 7.53
N PHE A 90 -10.79 5.54 8.33
CA PHE A 90 -10.47 6.88 7.84
C PHE A 90 -9.24 6.88 6.91
N ASN A 91 -8.18 6.19 7.30
CA ASN A 91 -6.95 6.07 6.53
C ASN A 91 -7.15 5.28 5.23
N ILE A 92 -7.94 4.22 5.24
CA ILE A 92 -8.31 3.48 4.02
C ILE A 92 -9.09 4.38 3.05
N ILE A 93 -10.06 5.17 3.56
CA ILE A 93 -10.82 6.13 2.74
C ILE A 93 -9.88 7.18 2.13
N ARG A 94 -9.01 7.78 2.96
CA ARG A 94 -8.02 8.78 2.53
C ARG A 94 -7.07 8.27 1.44
N TYR A 95 -6.77 6.97 1.43
CA TYR A 95 -6.00 6.36 0.35
C TYR A 95 -6.81 6.18 -0.93
N GLY A 96 -8.11 5.88 -0.81
CA GLY A 96 -9.04 5.66 -1.91
C GLY A 96 -9.33 6.92 -2.73
N GLU A 97 -9.57 8.04 -2.04
CA GLU A 97 -9.74 9.39 -2.61
C GLU A 97 -8.47 9.87 -3.32
#